data_AF-A0A834ASA8-F1
#
_entry.id   AF-A0A834ASA8-F1
#
_cell.length_a   1.000
_cell.length_b   1.000
_cell.length_c   1.000
_cell.angle_alpha   90.00
_cell.angle_beta   90.00
_cell.angle_gamma   90.00
#
_symmetry.space_group_name_H-M   'P 1'
#
loop_
_entity.id
_entity.type
_entity.pdbx_description
1 polymer ?
#
loop_
_entity_poly.entity_id
_entity_poly.type
_entity_poly.pdbx_seq_one_letter_code
_entity_poly.pdbx_strand_id
1 'polypeptide(L)'
;MDASALSIASLQRQITSLAHVAQQNRRALDLLTEEKGGTCLFLQEECCFYVNESGTVEENISKLKDVRRRLGSVSSTAEGHSWWQSALFSMLAPILDPLLIPFPPLTLRPCLLCTVVQHIEATVTRRATAKILSLQRHGYRRLQPTQTEGGHADCDTDARTDTSAV
;
A
#
# COMPACT_ATOMS: atom_id res chain seq x y z
N MET A 1 -2.74 -15.96 14.96
CA MET A 1 -3.08 -14.90 15.95
C MET A 1 -3.42 -15.50 17.31
N ASP A 2 -4.23 -16.56 17.41
CA ASP A 2 -4.57 -17.18 18.71
C ASP A 2 -3.36 -17.78 19.45
N ALA A 3 -2.49 -18.47 18.72
CA ALA A 3 -1.24 -19.00 19.28
C ALA A 3 -0.34 -17.88 19.85
N SER A 4 -0.30 -16.72 19.20
CA SER A 4 0.48 -15.55 19.64
C SER A 4 -0.11 -14.96 20.93
N ALA A 5 -1.44 -14.78 21.00
CA ALA A 5 -2.11 -14.27 22.19
C ALA A 5 -1.95 -15.20 23.41
N LEU A 6 -2.01 -16.52 23.19
CA LEU A 6 -1.77 -17.53 24.22
C LEU A 6 -0.31 -17.55 24.70
N SER A 7 0.64 -17.40 23.77
CA SER A 7 2.06 -17.31 24.09
C SER A 7 2.35 -16.08 24.97
N ILE A 8 1.82 -14.91 24.60
CA ILE A 8 1.98 -13.67 25.39
C ILE A 8 1.34 -13.83 26.79
N ALA A 9 0.15 -14.42 26.88
CA ALA A 9 -0.52 -14.68 28.16
C ALA A 9 0.32 -15.59 29.07
N SER A 10 0.89 -16.67 28.50
CA SER A 10 1.76 -17.60 29.23
C SER A 10 3.03 -16.91 29.71
N LEU A 11 3.67 -16.12 28.84
CA LEU A 11 4.87 -15.37 29.18
C LEU A 11 4.61 -14.38 30.32
N GLN A 12 3.50 -13.64 30.28
CA GLN A 12 3.15 -12.69 31.34
C GLN A 12 3.00 -13.39 32.70
N ARG A 13 2.41 -14.58 32.73
CA ARG A 13 2.30 -15.38 33.96
C ARG A 13 3.67 -15.82 34.49
N GLN A 14 4.57 -16.26 33.60
CA GLN A 14 5.93 -16.64 33.97
C GLN A 14 6.71 -15.46 34.55
N ILE A 15 6.64 -14.28 33.91
CA ILE A 15 7.28 -13.05 34.41
C ILE A 15 6.70 -12.67 35.77
N THR A 16 5.38 -12.71 35.94
CA THR A 16 4.73 -12.36 37.22
C THR A 16 5.16 -13.32 38.32
N SER A 17 5.23 -14.62 38.04
CA SER A 17 5.72 -15.64 38.97
C SER A 17 7.18 -15.40 39.36
N LEU A 18 8.03 -15.09 38.38
CA LEU A 18 9.44 -14.80 38.62
C LEU A 18 9.62 -13.51 39.42
N ALA A 19 8.84 -12.48 39.12
CA ALA A 19 8.85 -11.22 39.84
C ALA A 19 8.47 -11.40 41.31
N HIS A 20 7.48 -12.26 41.61
CA HIS A 20 7.12 -12.59 43.00
C HIS A 20 8.29 -13.18 43.78
N VAL A 21 9.00 -14.16 43.23
CA VAL A 21 10.15 -14.77 43.91
C VAL A 21 11.34 -13.81 43.98
N ALA A 22 11.58 -13.01 42.95
CA ALA A 22 12.64 -12.00 42.96
C ALA A 22 12.38 -10.91 44.01
N GLN A 23 11.13 -10.47 44.15
CA GLN A 23 10.74 -9.50 45.17
C GLN A 23 10.81 -10.09 46.58
N GLN A 24 10.49 -11.38 46.75
CA GLN A 24 10.72 -12.09 48.00
C GLN A 24 12.21 -12.15 48.35
N ASN A 25 13.06 -12.48 47.38
CA ASN A 25 14.51 -12.48 47.57
C ASN A 25 15.03 -11.09 47.95
N ARG A 26 14.51 -10.02 47.33
CA ARG A 26 14.85 -8.65 47.70
C ARG A 26 14.49 -8.33 49.14
N ARG A 27 13.26 -8.66 49.59
CA ARG A 27 12.86 -8.47 51.00
C ARG A 27 13.78 -9.22 51.97
N ALA A 28 14.17 -10.45 51.63
CA ALA A 28 15.10 -11.22 52.44
C ALA A 28 16.48 -10.55 52.52
N LEU A 29 17.01 -10.06 51.39
CA LEU A 29 18.27 -9.33 51.36
C LEU A 29 18.18 -7.99 52.12
N ASP A 30 17.05 -7.28 52.02
CA ASP A 30 16.82 -6.04 52.75
C ASP A 30 16.81 -6.26 54.27
N LEU A 31 16.26 -7.39 54.74
CA LEU A 31 16.33 -7.78 56.15
C LEU A 31 17.78 -8.09 56.58
N LEU A 32 18.57 -8.76 55.74
CA LEU A 32 19.98 -9.05 56.03
C LEU A 32 20.86 -7.80 56.04
N THR A 33 20.42 -6.73 55.39
CA THR A 33 21.15 -5.46 55.23
C THR A 33 20.44 -4.30 55.92
N GLU A 34 19.50 -4.58 56.83
CA GLU A 34 18.67 -3.57 57.49
C GLU A 34 19.52 -2.55 58.25
N GLU A 35 20.60 -2.99 58.89
CA GLU A 35 21.58 -2.14 59.60
C GLU A 35 22.32 -1.15 58.69
N LYS A 36 22.34 -1.41 57.38
CA LYS A 36 22.93 -0.56 56.34
C LYS A 36 21.85 0.20 55.54
N GLY A 37 20.58 0.13 55.94
CA GLY A 37 19.47 0.78 55.27
C GLY A 37 18.87 -0.03 54.10
N GLY A 38 19.09 -1.35 54.06
CA GLY A 38 18.59 -2.24 53.03
C GLY A 38 19.57 -2.44 51.87
N THR A 39 19.21 -3.31 50.91
CA THR A 39 20.15 -3.85 49.91
C THR A 39 20.67 -2.76 48.98
N CYS A 40 19.79 -1.82 48.58
CA CYS A 40 20.15 -0.75 47.66
C CYS A 40 21.16 0.24 48.27
N LEU A 41 20.97 0.64 49.54
CA LEU A 41 21.91 1.50 50.26
C LEU A 41 23.20 0.76 50.59
N PHE A 42 23.12 -0.52 50.95
CA PHE A 42 24.28 -1.37 51.18
C PHE A 42 25.19 -1.47 49.95
N LEU A 43 24.60 -1.64 48.76
CA LEU A 43 25.32 -1.69 47.48
C LEU A 43 25.73 -0.31 46.96
N GLN A 44 25.19 0.78 47.52
CA GLN A 44 25.37 2.16 47.04
C GLN A 44 24.95 2.35 45.57
N GLU A 45 23.87 1.66 45.17
CA GLU A 45 23.31 1.71 43.82
C GLU A 45 21.89 2.32 43.81
N GLU A 46 21.41 2.74 42.64
CA GLU A 46 20.03 3.15 42.46
C GLU A 46 19.07 1.96 42.70
N CYS A 47 17.98 2.20 43.41
CA CYS A 47 17.08 1.12 43.80
C CYS A 47 16.06 0.80 42.70
N CYS A 48 16.16 -0.41 42.14
CA CYS A 48 15.25 -0.91 41.12
C CYS A 48 14.03 -1.61 41.72
N PHE A 49 12.84 -1.31 41.18
CA PHE A 49 11.56 -1.91 41.58
C PHE A 49 10.85 -2.57 40.40
N TYR A 50 10.17 -3.68 40.67
CA TYR A 50 9.30 -4.33 39.69
C TYR A 50 7.97 -3.57 39.57
N VAL A 51 7.59 -3.23 38.35
CA VAL A 51 6.29 -2.63 38.00
C VAL A 51 5.44 -3.69 37.31
N ASN A 52 4.23 -3.93 37.83
CA ASN A 52 3.34 -4.94 37.28
C ASN A 52 2.44 -4.36 36.18
N GLU A 53 2.74 -4.71 34.93
CA GLU A 53 1.96 -4.35 33.73
C GLU A 53 1.00 -5.46 33.25
N SER A 54 0.72 -6.47 34.10
CA SER A 54 -0.10 -7.62 33.71
C SER A 54 -1.50 -7.22 33.26
N GLY A 55 -2.07 -6.17 33.86
CA GLY A 55 -3.40 -5.65 33.49
C GLY A 55 -3.42 -5.13 32.06
N THR A 56 -2.42 -4.34 31.68
CA THR A 56 -2.26 -3.80 30.32
C THR A 56 -2.13 -4.92 29.29
N VAL A 57 -1.35 -5.97 29.60
CA VAL A 57 -1.16 -7.12 28.71
C VAL A 57 -2.45 -7.94 28.55
N GLU A 58 -3.18 -8.18 29.65
CA GLU A 58 -4.44 -8.91 29.63
C GLU A 58 -5.53 -8.15 28.85
N GLU A 59 -5.59 -6.83 29.00
CA GLU A 59 -6.50 -5.97 28.24
C GLU A 59 -6.22 -6.07 26.73
N ASN A 60 -4.96 -5.98 26.32
CA ASN A 60 -4.56 -6.10 24.92
C ASN A 60 -4.90 -7.46 24.33
N ILE A 61 -4.70 -8.54 25.09
CA ILE A 61 -5.10 -9.90 24.68
C ILE A 61 -6.61 -10.00 24.54
N SER A 62 -7.37 -9.40 25.46
CA SER A 62 -8.84 -9.38 25.43
C SER A 62 -9.36 -8.64 24.20
N LYS A 63 -8.79 -7.46 23.89
CA LYS A 63 -9.07 -6.69 22.67
C LYS A 63 -8.78 -7.52 21.42
N LEU A 64 -7.65 -8.22 21.36
CA LEU A 64 -7.31 -9.11 20.24
C LEU A 64 -8.36 -10.22 20.04
N LYS A 65 -8.79 -10.86 21.14
CA LYS A 65 -9.83 -11.89 21.11
C LYS A 65 -11.19 -11.33 20.66
N ASP A 66 -11.53 -10.11 21.07
CA ASP A 66 -12.77 -9.46 20.66
C ASP A 66 -12.79 -9.14 19.16
N VAL A 67 -11.71 -8.53 18.64
CA VAL A 67 -11.57 -8.26 17.20
C VAL A 67 -11.69 -9.55 16.39
N ARG A 68 -11.05 -10.63 16.85
CA ARG A 68 -11.18 -11.94 16.19
C ARG A 68 -12.60 -12.48 16.22
N ARG A 69 -13.29 -12.38 17.35
CA ARG A 69 -14.70 -12.81 17.50
C ARG A 69 -15.60 -12.08 16.51
N ARG A 70 -15.43 -10.76 16.39
CA ARG A 70 -16.16 -9.92 15.42
C ARG A 70 -15.86 -10.31 13.97
N LEU A 71 -14.59 -10.60 13.65
CA LEU A 71 -14.22 -11.02 12.30
C LEU A 71 -14.79 -12.41 11.94
N GLY A 72 -14.79 -13.34 12.90
CA GLY A 72 -15.36 -14.67 12.73
C GLY A 72 -16.89 -14.68 12.60
N SER A 73 -17.60 -13.77 13.29
CA SER A 73 -19.05 -13.61 13.10
C SER A 73 -19.40 -13.06 11.72
N VAL A 74 -18.57 -12.19 11.15
CA VAL A 74 -18.79 -11.65 9.79
C VAL A 74 -18.51 -12.70 8.72
N SER A 75 -17.48 -13.54 8.90
CA SER A 75 -17.21 -14.61 7.93
C SER A 75 -18.29 -15.69 7.90
N SER A 76 -18.92 -15.99 9.05
CA SER A 76 -20.04 -16.92 9.12
C SER A 76 -21.32 -16.35 8.49
N THR A 77 -21.53 -15.03 8.51
CA THR A 77 -22.58 -14.40 7.68
C THR A 77 -22.24 -14.39 6.19
N ALA A 78 -20.96 -14.43 5.82
CA ALA A 78 -20.52 -14.49 4.42
C ALA A 78 -20.70 -15.89 3.78
N GLU A 79 -20.78 -16.97 4.56
CA GLU A 79 -21.22 -18.28 4.06
C GLU A 79 -22.68 -18.26 3.57
N GLY A 80 -23.52 -17.37 4.12
CA GLY A 80 -24.85 -17.07 3.59
C GLY A 80 -24.85 -16.27 2.28
N HIS A 81 -23.72 -15.63 1.92
CA HIS A 81 -23.57 -14.85 0.69
C HIS A 81 -23.01 -15.65 -0.49
N SER A 82 -22.36 -16.80 -0.25
CA SER A 82 -21.65 -17.56 -1.27
C SER A 82 -22.57 -18.26 -2.28
N TRP A 83 -23.70 -18.80 -1.82
CA TRP A 83 -24.62 -19.59 -2.67
C TRP A 83 -25.33 -18.74 -3.73
N TRP A 84 -25.74 -17.51 -3.39
CA TRP A 84 -26.43 -16.65 -4.35
C TRP A 84 -25.46 -15.86 -5.22
N GLN A 85 -24.26 -15.52 -4.73
CA GLN A 85 -23.26 -14.87 -5.57
C GLN A 85 -22.79 -15.79 -6.70
N SER A 86 -22.50 -17.06 -6.41
CA SER A 86 -22.13 -18.03 -7.46
C SER A 86 -23.24 -18.25 -8.50
N ALA A 87 -24.51 -18.28 -8.05
CA ALA A 87 -25.67 -18.34 -8.95
C ALA A 87 -25.81 -17.07 -9.81
N LEU A 88 -25.65 -15.89 -9.22
CA LEU A 88 -25.68 -14.62 -9.95
C LEU A 88 -24.52 -14.51 -10.95
N PHE A 89 -23.29 -14.86 -10.56
CA PHE A 89 -22.15 -14.82 -11.47
C PHE A 89 -22.33 -15.74 -12.68
N SER A 90 -22.90 -16.95 -12.50
CA SER A 90 -23.23 -17.83 -13.64
C SER A 90 -24.31 -17.24 -14.56
N MET A 91 -25.29 -16.51 -14.00
CA MET A 91 -26.35 -15.88 -14.78
C MET A 91 -25.90 -14.60 -15.49
N LEU A 92 -24.98 -13.83 -14.90
CA LEU A 92 -24.45 -12.59 -15.46
C LEU A 92 -23.25 -12.79 -16.40
N ALA A 93 -22.49 -13.88 -16.25
CA ALA A 93 -21.36 -14.22 -17.14
C ALA A 93 -21.72 -14.18 -18.65
N PRO A 94 -22.83 -14.77 -19.12
CA PRO A 94 -23.19 -14.72 -20.55
C PRO A 94 -23.64 -13.34 -21.05
N ILE A 95 -23.93 -12.38 -20.15
CA ILE A 95 -24.32 -11.01 -20.50
C ILE A 95 -23.10 -10.08 -20.51
N LEU A 96 -22.12 -10.34 -19.64
CA LEU A 96 -20.91 -9.55 -19.52
C LEU A 96 -19.92 -9.83 -20.65
N ASP A 97 -19.86 -11.08 -21.13
CA ASP A 97 -18.95 -11.53 -22.19
C ASP A 97 -19.21 -10.84 -23.56
N PRO A 98 -20.45 -10.72 -24.07
CA PRO A 98 -20.72 -9.98 -25.31
C PRO A 98 -20.49 -8.47 -25.20
N LEU A 99 -20.56 -7.90 -23.98
CA LEU A 99 -20.44 -6.46 -23.75
C LEU A 99 -18.98 -6.01 -23.67
N LEU A 100 -18.05 -6.88 -23.27
CA LEU A 100 -16.62 -6.55 -23.18
C LEU A 100 -15.86 -6.71 -24.51
N ILE A 101 -16.38 -7.49 -25.46
CA ILE A 101 -15.75 -7.75 -26.77
C ILE A 101 -15.74 -6.52 -27.73
N PRO A 102 -16.80 -5.66 -27.81
CA PRO A 102 -16.80 -4.53 -28.74
C PRO A 102 -16.16 -3.23 -28.20
N PHE A 103 -15.89 -3.12 -26.89
CA PHE A 103 -15.28 -1.92 -26.30
C PHE A 103 -13.81 -1.69 -26.73
N PRO A 104 -12.93 -2.71 -26.72
CA PRO A 104 -11.53 -2.54 -27.12
C PRO A 104 -11.31 -2.09 -28.57
N PRO A 105 -12.00 -2.61 -29.60
CA PRO A 105 -11.75 -2.19 -30.98
C PRO A 105 -12.22 -0.76 -31.29
N LEU A 106 -13.16 -0.21 -30.52
CA LEU A 106 -13.72 1.12 -30.77
C LEU A 106 -12.75 2.25 -30.40
N THR A 107 -11.92 2.04 -29.37
CA THR A 107 -10.91 3.02 -28.93
C THR A 107 -9.54 2.78 -29.56
N LEU A 108 -9.19 1.53 -29.90
CA LEU A 108 -7.89 1.20 -30.53
C LEU A 108 -7.78 1.74 -31.97
N ARG A 109 -8.89 1.77 -32.70
CA ARG A 109 -8.94 2.12 -34.12
C ARG A 109 -8.52 3.57 -34.43
N PRO A 110 -8.99 4.62 -33.73
CA PRO A 110 -8.50 5.98 -33.95
C PRO A 110 -7.01 6.13 -33.58
N CYS A 111 -6.53 5.50 -32.50
CA CYS A 111 -5.12 5.58 -32.10
C CYS A 111 -4.17 4.89 -33.09
N LEU A 112 -4.54 3.72 -33.63
CA LEU A 112 -3.72 3.01 -34.62
C LEU A 112 -3.57 3.79 -35.93
N LEU A 113 -4.62 4.50 -36.36
CA LEU A 113 -4.58 5.35 -37.55
C LEU A 113 -3.63 6.55 -37.36
N CYS A 114 -3.65 7.19 -36.19
CA CYS A 114 -2.72 8.28 -35.86
C CYS A 114 -1.24 7.84 -35.95
N THR A 115 -0.93 6.66 -35.41
CA THR A 115 0.45 6.12 -35.43
C THR A 115 0.92 5.83 -36.86
N VAL A 116 0.04 5.33 -37.74
CA VAL A 116 0.38 5.06 -39.14
C VAL A 116 0.58 6.36 -39.92
N VAL A 117 -0.26 7.38 -39.71
CA VAL A 117 -0.12 8.70 -40.36
C VAL A 117 1.20 9.36 -39.95
N GLN A 118 1.56 9.35 -38.66
CA GLN A 118 2.86 9.86 -38.19
C GLN A 118 4.04 9.12 -38.81
N HIS A 119 3.94 7.81 -39.04
CA HIS A 119 5.00 7.04 -39.70
C HIS A 119 5.15 7.38 -41.20
N ILE A 120 4.03 7.59 -41.90
CA ILE A 120 4.05 7.98 -43.32
C ILE A 120 4.63 9.39 -43.47
N GLU A 121 4.20 10.34 -42.63
CA GLU A 121 4.76 11.70 -42.61
C GLU A 121 6.24 11.70 -42.25
N ALA A 122 6.67 10.93 -41.25
CA ALA A 122 8.09 10.82 -40.90
C ALA A 122 8.94 10.26 -42.05
N THR A 123 8.38 9.35 -42.85
CA THR A 123 9.09 8.70 -43.97
C THR A 123 9.16 9.61 -45.21
N VAL A 124 8.06 10.29 -45.53
CA VAL A 124 7.97 11.21 -46.68
C VAL A 124 8.73 12.51 -46.38
N THR A 125 8.55 13.08 -45.19
CA THR A 125 9.23 14.30 -44.75
C THR A 125 10.73 14.06 -44.62
N ARG A 126 11.22 12.91 -44.13
CA ARG A 126 12.67 12.62 -44.14
C ARG A 126 13.27 12.56 -45.55
N ARG A 127 12.56 12.00 -46.55
CA ARG A 127 13.09 11.92 -47.93
C ARG A 127 13.04 13.25 -48.66
N ALA A 128 12.01 14.07 -48.43
CA ALA A 128 11.89 15.42 -48.99
C ALA A 128 12.85 16.40 -48.30
N THR A 129 12.88 16.41 -46.96
CA THR A 129 13.78 17.28 -46.19
C THR A 129 15.23 16.88 -46.31
N ALA A 130 15.61 15.60 -46.44
CA ALA A 130 17.02 15.24 -46.67
C ALA A 130 17.57 15.80 -48.00
N LYS A 131 16.74 15.83 -49.05
CA LYS A 131 17.09 16.45 -50.34
C LYS A 131 17.09 17.98 -50.28
N ILE A 132 16.16 18.57 -49.54
CA ILE A 132 16.09 20.03 -49.35
C ILE A 132 17.20 20.53 -48.41
N LEU A 133 17.52 19.78 -47.35
CA LEU A 133 18.61 20.05 -46.41
C LEU A 133 19.98 19.85 -47.04
N SER A 134 20.18 18.93 -47.98
CA SER A 134 21.48 18.84 -48.68
C SER A 134 21.73 20.06 -49.57
N LEU A 135 20.69 20.62 -50.19
CA LEU A 135 20.77 21.88 -50.94
C LEU A 135 20.91 23.09 -50.01
N GLN A 136 20.15 23.14 -48.91
CA GLN A 136 20.19 24.23 -47.93
C GLN A 136 21.48 24.22 -47.08
N ARG A 137 22.10 23.08 -46.78
CA ARG A 137 23.35 22.98 -45.99
C ARG A 137 24.54 23.64 -46.70
N HIS A 138 24.53 23.71 -48.04
CA HIS A 138 25.50 24.50 -48.79
C HIS A 138 25.28 26.02 -48.64
N GLY A 139 24.04 26.49 -48.48
CA GLY A 139 23.72 27.90 -48.24
C GLY A 139 23.79 28.34 -46.78
N TYR A 140 23.40 27.47 -45.85
CA TYR A 140 23.20 27.78 -44.42
C TYR A 140 24.49 27.71 -43.58
N ARG A 141 25.56 27.03 -44.04
CA ARG A 141 26.87 27.03 -43.35
C ARG A 141 27.51 28.44 -43.24
N ARG A 142 26.93 29.44 -43.90
CA ARG A 142 27.40 30.83 -43.89
C ARG A 142 26.75 31.73 -42.83
N LEU A 143 25.67 31.34 -42.16
CA LEU A 143 25.02 32.17 -41.12
C LEU A 143 24.46 31.29 -40.00
N GLN A 144 25.14 31.25 -38.86
CA GLN A 144 24.59 30.77 -37.60
C GLN A 144 24.37 31.97 -36.67
N PRO A 145 23.23 32.02 -35.98
CA PRO A 145 23.30 32.23 -34.54
C PRO A 145 22.38 31.28 -33.74
N THR A 146 22.65 31.33 -32.44
CA THR A 146 22.30 30.46 -31.32
C THR A 146 20.87 30.67 -30.77
N GLN A 147 20.41 29.68 -29.98
CA GLN A 147 19.37 29.67 -28.90
C GLN A 147 18.11 28.83 -29.22
N THR A 148 17.92 27.69 -28.55
CA THR A 148 17.17 27.38 -27.29
C THR A 148 15.65 27.43 -27.41
N GLU A 149 14.97 26.57 -26.63
CA GLU A 149 13.51 26.30 -26.50
C GLU A 149 13.01 25.14 -27.38
N GLY A 150 12.31 24.11 -26.90
CA GLY A 150 11.45 23.97 -25.71
C GLY A 150 9.99 23.82 -26.16
N GLY A 151 9.32 22.70 -25.83
CA GLY A 151 7.88 22.48 -26.09
C GLY A 151 7.61 21.18 -26.84
N HIS A 152 7.27 20.08 -26.15
CA HIS A 152 5.93 19.70 -25.66
C HIS A 152 4.96 19.34 -26.79
N ALA A 153 4.64 18.05 -26.89
CA ALA A 153 3.65 17.51 -27.80
C ALA A 153 2.26 17.68 -27.19
N ASP A 154 1.33 18.22 -27.98
CA ASP A 154 -0.10 18.10 -27.73
C ASP A 154 -0.84 17.97 -29.07
N CYS A 155 -1.83 17.07 -29.12
CA CYS A 155 -2.82 17.05 -30.18
C CYS A 155 -4.20 16.98 -29.54
N ASP A 156 -4.86 18.13 -29.69
CA ASP A 156 -6.14 18.57 -29.18
C ASP A 156 -7.28 17.54 -29.23
N THR A 157 -8.15 17.67 -28.22
CA THR A 157 -9.43 16.97 -28.12
C THR A 157 -10.52 17.90 -28.66
N ASP A 158 -11.03 17.61 -29.86
CA ASP A 158 -12.20 18.32 -30.37
C ASP A 158 -13.47 17.51 -30.05
N ALA A 159 -14.04 17.77 -28.87
CA ALA A 159 -15.36 17.30 -28.47
C ALA A 159 -16.35 18.47 -28.53
N ARG A 160 -16.86 18.77 -29.73
CA ARG A 160 -17.96 19.72 -29.91
C ARG A 160 -19.30 18.98 -29.69
N THR A 161 -19.88 19.16 -28.50
CA THR A 161 -21.27 18.79 -28.20
C THR A 161 -22.13 20.02 -28.45
N ASP A 162 -22.87 20.07 -29.56
CA ASP A 162 -23.90 21.10 -29.76
C ASP A 162 -25.24 20.59 -29.19
N THR A 163 -25.74 21.33 -28.20
CA THR A 163 -27.09 21.22 -27.63
C THR A 163 -27.94 22.37 -28.18
N SER A 164 -29.08 22.04 -28.80
CA SER A 164 -30.21 22.93 -29.09
C SER A 164 -31.40 22.03 -29.44
N ALA A 165 -32.66 22.25 -29.09
CA ALA A 165 -33.42 23.43 -28.66
C ALA A 165 -34.55 22.95 -27.71
N VAL A 166 -34.99 23.72 -26.71
CA VAL A 166 -36.14 24.66 -26.77
C VAL A 166 -37.26 24.23 -27.70
#